data_AF-A0A2S4KG28-F1
#
_entry.id   AF-A0A2S4KG28-F1
#
_cell.length_a   1.000
_cell.length_b   1.000
_cell.length_c   1.000
_cell.angle_alpha   90.00
_cell.angle_beta   90.00
_cell.angle_gamma   90.00
#
_symmetry.space_group_name_H-M   'P 1'
#
loop_
_entity.id
_entity.type
_entity.pdbx_description
1 polymer ?
#
loop_
_entity_poly.entity_id
_entity_poly.type
_entity_poly.pdbx_seq_one_letter_code
_entity_poly.pdbx_strand_id
1 'polypeptide(L)'
;MENNIEINFRNENIKSRIPEGSSINGDYKCSTGLLVEGELKGGSYTVTNGPLIVMESGRISGRLNVRGDLYVLGVVECESGVVEGVVQLGATGKMYGSLKADAYKVHAGGILRGSFGRRD
;
A
#
# COMPACT_ATOMS: atom_id res chain seq x y z
N MET A 1 19.54 -10.92 -12.21
CA MET A 1 19.44 -10.25 -10.89
C MET A 1 18.01 -10.46 -10.44
N GLU A 2 17.79 -11.17 -9.34
CA GLU A 2 16.44 -11.38 -8.81
C GLU A 2 15.91 -10.04 -8.29
N ASN A 3 14.84 -9.53 -8.92
CA ASN A 3 14.15 -8.33 -8.46
C ASN A 3 13.18 -8.69 -7.34
N ASN A 4 13.72 -9.12 -6.20
CA ASN A 4 12.93 -9.44 -5.02
C ASN A 4 12.50 -8.14 -4.31
N ILE A 5 11.31 -8.18 -3.71
CA ILE A 5 10.85 -7.17 -2.77
C ILE A 5 11.25 -7.67 -1.39
N GLU A 6 12.12 -6.94 -0.71
CA GLU A 6 12.50 -7.21 0.68
C GLU A 6 11.73 -6.28 1.62
N ILE A 7 11.17 -6.84 2.69
CA ILE A 7 10.41 -6.11 3.69
C ILE A 7 10.95 -6.49 5.07
N ASN A 8 11.47 -5.52 5.82
CA ASN A 8 12.02 -5.76 7.15
C ASN A 8 11.06 -5.31 8.25
N PHE A 9 10.32 -6.25 8.84
CA PHE A 9 9.32 -6.00 9.88
C PHE A 9 9.83 -5.19 11.07
N ARG A 10 11.09 -5.43 11.49
CA ARG A 10 11.66 -4.79 12.67
C ARG A 10 12.14 -3.37 12.36
N ASN A 11 12.89 -3.20 11.27
CA ASN A 11 13.49 -1.93 10.91
C ASN A 11 12.46 -0.94 10.37
N GLU A 12 11.42 -1.43 9.69
CA GLU A 12 10.37 -0.60 9.09
C GLU A 12 9.18 -0.36 10.06
N ASN A 13 9.32 -0.74 11.33
CA ASN A 13 8.32 -0.51 12.38
C ASN A 13 6.93 -1.13 12.06
N ILE A 14 6.89 -2.30 11.41
CA ILE A 14 5.64 -2.98 11.06
C ILE A 14 5.11 -3.72 12.29
N LYS A 15 4.06 -3.18 12.91
CA LYS A 15 3.49 -3.67 14.19
C LYS A 15 1.98 -3.85 14.15
N SER A 16 1.31 -3.33 13.13
CA SER A 16 -0.14 -3.46 12.96
C SER A 16 -0.47 -4.40 11.82
N ARG A 17 -1.56 -5.15 11.97
CA ARG A 17 -2.00 -6.16 11.01
C ARG A 17 -3.52 -6.16 10.88
N ILE A 18 -4.01 -6.18 9.64
CA ILE A 18 -5.40 -6.52 9.30
C ILE A 18 -5.39 -7.95 8.75
N PRO A 19 -5.75 -8.96 9.55
CA PRO A 19 -5.62 -10.35 9.14
C PRO A 19 -6.64 -10.73 8.06
N GLU A 20 -6.33 -11.78 7.30
CA GLU A 20 -7.25 -12.37 6.34
C GLU A 20 -8.61 -12.70 7.00
N GLY A 21 -9.70 -12.52 6.24
CA GLY A 21 -11.07 -12.68 6.73
C GLY A 21 -11.61 -11.51 7.56
N SER A 22 -10.78 -10.52 7.89
CA SER A 22 -11.23 -9.28 8.53
C SER A 22 -11.61 -8.22 7.49
N SER A 23 -12.57 -7.36 7.84
CA SER A 23 -13.01 -6.24 7.02
C SER A 23 -13.22 -5.01 7.89
N ILE A 24 -12.64 -3.88 7.49
CA ILE A 24 -12.86 -2.56 8.10
C ILE A 24 -13.55 -1.68 7.07
N ASN A 25 -14.62 -0.99 7.50
CA ASN A 25 -15.33 -0.01 6.69
C ASN A 25 -15.22 1.39 7.31
N GLY A 26 -14.72 2.36 6.54
CA GLY A 26 -14.51 3.74 6.97
C GLY A 26 -13.04 4.06 7.28
N ASP A 27 -12.81 5.13 8.04
CA ASP A 27 -11.46 5.65 8.26
C ASP A 27 -10.62 4.75 9.18
N TYR A 28 -9.36 4.53 8.83
CA TYR A 28 -8.39 3.80 9.65
C TYR A 28 -7.08 4.58 9.76
N LYS A 29 -6.57 4.74 10.98
CA LYS A 29 -5.29 5.39 11.25
C LYS A 29 -4.39 4.49 12.06
N CYS A 30 -3.15 4.36 11.62
CA CYS A 30 -2.11 3.59 12.26
C CYS A 30 -0.85 4.44 12.45
N SER A 31 -0.22 4.34 13.62
CA SER A 31 1.02 5.04 13.97
C SER A 31 2.28 4.20 13.79
N THR A 32 2.15 3.03 13.15
CA THR A 32 3.23 2.08 12.85
C THR A 32 3.08 1.61 11.40
N GLY A 33 4.03 0.84 10.88
CA GLY A 33 3.80 0.09 9.65
C GLY A 33 2.58 -0.85 9.77
N LEU A 34 1.87 -1.03 8.67
CA LEU A 34 0.61 -1.77 8.58
C LEU A 34 0.71 -2.86 7.51
N LEU A 35 0.49 -4.11 7.93
CA LEU A 35 0.31 -5.26 7.06
C LEU A 35 -1.20 -5.51 6.82
N VAL A 36 -1.62 -5.63 5.58
CA VAL A 36 -3.02 -5.86 5.19
C VAL A 36 -3.12 -7.16 4.40
N GLU A 37 -3.77 -8.16 5.00
CA GLU A 37 -4.18 -9.43 4.38
C GLU A 37 -5.71 -9.56 4.28
N GLY A 38 -6.46 -8.74 5.04
CA GLY A 38 -7.90 -8.60 4.95
C GLY A 38 -8.34 -7.47 4.02
N GLU A 39 -9.52 -6.92 4.29
CA GLU A 39 -10.12 -5.86 3.48
C GLU A 39 -10.24 -4.52 4.22
N LEU A 40 -9.87 -3.43 3.56
CA LEU A 40 -10.17 -2.06 3.96
C LEU A 40 -11.06 -1.43 2.88
N LYS A 41 -12.28 -1.01 3.23
CA LYS A 41 -13.25 -0.44 2.27
C LYS A 41 -13.81 0.90 2.72
N GLY A 42 -13.84 1.88 1.83
CA GLY A 42 -14.38 3.21 2.10
C GLY A 42 -13.54 4.04 3.08
N GLY A 43 -13.57 5.35 2.93
CA GLY A 43 -12.88 6.27 3.84
C GLY A 43 -11.40 6.51 3.50
N SER A 44 -10.63 6.91 4.51
CA SER A 44 -9.23 7.30 4.42
C SER A 44 -8.35 6.42 5.31
N TYR A 45 -7.27 5.89 4.74
CA TYR A 45 -6.31 5.04 5.44
C TYR A 45 -4.99 5.79 5.61
N THR A 46 -4.63 6.04 6.87
CA THR A 46 -3.45 6.82 7.22
C THR A 46 -2.44 5.98 7.99
N VAL A 47 -1.23 5.86 7.45
CA VAL A 47 -0.08 5.22 8.10
C VAL A 47 0.96 6.30 8.35
N THR A 48 1.23 6.64 9.62
CA THR A 48 2.05 7.83 9.94
C THR A 48 3.52 7.56 10.26
N ASN A 49 3.95 6.30 10.41
CA ASN A 49 5.33 5.97 10.74
C ASN A 49 5.66 4.50 10.40
N GLY A 50 5.99 4.24 9.15
CA GLY A 50 6.27 2.92 8.61
C GLY A 50 5.51 2.68 7.29
N PRO A 51 5.73 1.52 6.65
CA PRO A 51 5.15 1.24 5.35
C PRO A 51 3.70 0.76 5.46
N LEU A 52 2.98 0.86 4.35
CA LEU A 52 1.75 0.13 4.11
C LEU A 52 2.06 -1.06 3.20
N ILE A 53 1.73 -2.28 3.64
CA ILE A 53 1.96 -3.50 2.87
C ILE A 53 0.62 -4.17 2.62
N VAL A 54 0.25 -4.27 1.35
CA VAL A 54 -0.95 -4.99 0.91
C VAL A 54 -0.51 -6.35 0.39
N MET A 55 -0.68 -7.39 1.20
CA MET A 55 -0.35 -8.77 0.85
C MET A 55 -1.29 -9.30 -0.23
N GLU A 56 -0.99 -10.47 -0.79
CA GLU A 56 -1.71 -11.02 -1.96
C GLU A 56 -3.23 -11.16 -1.76
N SER A 57 -3.69 -11.54 -0.56
CA SER A 57 -5.10 -11.59 -0.19
C SER A 57 -5.69 -10.23 0.18
N GLY A 58 -4.83 -9.25 0.48
CA GLY A 58 -5.19 -7.91 0.93
C GLY A 58 -5.87 -7.08 -0.15
N ARG A 59 -6.92 -6.37 0.26
CA ARG A 59 -7.66 -5.45 -0.62
C ARG A 59 -7.91 -4.12 0.06
N ILE A 60 -7.61 -3.04 -0.65
CA ILE A 60 -7.91 -1.69 -0.19
C ILE A 60 -8.72 -0.96 -1.26
N SER A 61 -9.81 -0.30 -0.85
CA SER A 61 -10.59 0.60 -1.70
C SER A 61 -10.89 1.89 -0.93
N GLY A 62 -10.32 3.02 -1.35
CA GLY A 62 -10.47 4.31 -0.67
C GLY A 62 -9.31 5.27 -0.88
N ARG A 63 -9.09 6.19 0.07
CA ARG A 63 -8.01 7.19 0.02
C ARG A 63 -6.80 6.77 0.85
N LEU A 64 -5.59 7.04 0.37
CA LEU A 64 -4.35 6.65 1.03
C LEU A 64 -3.50 7.84 1.47
N ASN A 65 -2.97 7.79 2.68
CA ASN A 65 -1.92 8.70 3.16
C ASN A 65 -0.86 7.88 3.92
N VAL A 66 0.30 7.68 3.31
CA VAL A 66 1.35 6.82 3.85
C VAL A 66 2.63 7.62 4.04
N ARG A 67 3.12 7.68 5.28
CA ARG A 67 4.42 8.23 5.65
C ARG A 67 5.45 7.11 5.74
N GLY A 68 5.92 6.70 4.57
CA GLY A 68 6.78 5.55 4.34
C GLY A 68 6.48 4.92 2.99
N ASP A 69 7.04 3.73 2.76
CA ASP A 69 6.86 3.01 1.50
C ASP A 69 5.49 2.33 1.40
N LEU A 70 5.06 2.07 0.15
CA LEU A 70 3.85 1.30 -0.14
C LEU A 70 4.23 0.06 -0.94
N TYR A 71 3.98 -1.12 -0.37
CA TYR A 71 4.18 -2.40 -1.04
C TYR A 71 2.83 -2.98 -1.46
N VAL A 72 2.67 -3.29 -2.75
CA VAL A 72 1.41 -3.81 -3.29
C VAL A 72 1.65 -5.17 -3.94
N LEU A 73 1.20 -6.22 -3.26
CA LEU A 73 1.13 -7.61 -3.73
C LEU A 73 -0.31 -8.07 -3.97
N GLY A 74 -1.27 -7.44 -3.29
CA GLY A 74 -2.71 -7.63 -3.50
C GLY A 74 -3.35 -6.59 -4.43
N VAL A 75 -4.51 -6.06 -4.03
CA VAL A 75 -5.27 -5.11 -4.84
C VAL A 75 -5.49 -3.78 -4.10
N VAL A 76 -5.20 -2.68 -4.78
CA VAL A 76 -5.46 -1.32 -4.30
C VAL A 76 -6.27 -0.54 -5.32
N GLU A 77 -7.47 -0.12 -4.94
CA GLU A 77 -8.32 0.81 -5.68
C GLU A 77 -8.28 2.16 -4.97
N CYS A 78 -7.36 3.03 -5.39
CA CYS A 78 -7.09 4.29 -4.72
C CYS A 78 -7.81 5.44 -5.42
N GLU A 79 -8.83 6.02 -4.78
CA GLU A 79 -9.53 7.20 -5.32
C GLU A 79 -8.55 8.38 -5.45
N SER A 80 -7.78 8.61 -4.39
CA SER A 80 -6.67 9.54 -4.33
C SER A 80 -5.74 9.16 -3.19
N GLY A 81 -4.44 9.37 -3.35
CA GLY A 81 -3.53 9.19 -2.24
C GLY A 81 -2.15 9.76 -2.42
N VAL A 82 -1.44 9.83 -1.30
CA VAL A 82 -0.07 10.33 -1.20
C VAL A 82 0.77 9.34 -0.43
N VAL A 83 1.93 9.01 -0.97
CA VAL A 83 2.94 8.16 -0.35
C VAL A 83 4.24 8.96 -0.25
N GLU A 84 4.68 9.25 0.97
CA GLU A 84 5.97 9.91 1.26
C GLU A 84 7.09 8.85 1.26
N GLY A 85 7.27 8.19 0.11
CA GLY A 85 8.18 7.07 -0.06
C GLY A 85 8.07 6.43 -1.45
N VAL A 86 8.59 5.21 -1.57
CA VAL A 86 8.57 4.42 -2.81
C VAL A 86 7.35 3.51 -2.85
N VAL A 87 6.62 3.55 -3.96
CA VAL A 87 5.60 2.54 -4.26
C VAL A 87 6.25 1.36 -4.97
N GLN A 88 6.28 0.20 -4.34
CA GLN A 88 6.76 -1.05 -4.91
C GLN A 88 5.57 -1.93 -5.29
N LEU A 89 5.32 -2.04 -6.59
CA LEU A 89 4.26 -2.89 -7.14
C LEU A 89 4.87 -4.24 -7.54
N GLY A 90 4.48 -5.29 -6.82
CA GLY A 90 4.94 -6.66 -7.08
C GLY A 90 4.32 -7.26 -8.35
N ALA A 91 4.83 -8.43 -8.75
CA ALA A 91 4.41 -9.11 -9.98
C ALA A 91 2.91 -9.49 -10.00
N THR A 92 2.32 -9.74 -8.84
CA THR A 92 0.89 -10.06 -8.64
C THR A 92 0.04 -8.83 -8.28
N GLY A 93 0.69 -7.73 -7.93
CA GLY A 93 0.04 -6.53 -7.42
C GLY A 93 -0.76 -5.80 -8.49
N LYS A 94 -1.93 -5.28 -8.09
CA LYS A 94 -2.81 -4.48 -8.94
C LYS A 94 -3.15 -3.18 -8.24
N MET A 95 -2.88 -2.07 -8.91
CA MET A 95 -3.18 -0.74 -8.40
C MET A 95 -3.92 0.09 -9.44
N TYR A 96 -5.07 0.62 -9.04
CA TYR A 96 -5.97 1.41 -9.86
C TYR A 96 -6.22 2.78 -9.22
N GLY A 97 -6.43 3.80 -10.06
CA GLY A 97 -6.89 5.12 -9.64
C GLY A 97 -5.80 6.19 -9.64
N SER A 98 -5.72 7.03 -8.60
CA SER A 98 -4.83 8.20 -8.57
C SER A 98 -3.94 8.22 -7.33
N LEU A 99 -2.63 8.35 -7.52
CA LEU A 99 -1.67 8.40 -6.41
C LEU A 99 -0.49 9.29 -6.77
N LYS A 100 0.04 10.03 -5.79
CA LYS A 100 1.37 10.67 -5.87
C LYS A 100 2.36 10.01 -4.93
N ALA A 101 3.59 9.79 -5.37
CA ALA A 101 4.66 9.22 -4.56
C ALA A 101 6.04 9.83 -4.87
N ASP A 102 7.04 9.58 -4.04
CA ASP A 102 8.40 10.05 -4.30
C ASP A 102 9.04 9.28 -5.49
N ALA A 103 8.74 7.98 -5.59
CA ALA A 103 9.09 7.13 -6.72
C ALA A 103 8.16 5.92 -6.88
N TYR A 104 8.21 5.28 -8.05
CA TYR A 104 7.50 4.04 -8.35
C TYR A 104 8.47 2.99 -8.88
N LYS A 105 8.37 1.77 -8.37
CA LYS A 105 9.08 0.59 -8.85
C LYS A 105 8.06 -0.49 -9.18
N VAL A 106 7.83 -0.72 -10.47
CA VAL A 106 6.87 -1.71 -10.96
C VAL A 106 7.62 -2.94 -11.44
N HIS A 107 7.36 -4.08 -10.81
CA HIS A 107 7.93 -5.36 -11.19
C HIS A 107 7.12 -5.98 -12.34
N ALA A 108 7.78 -6.80 -13.17
CA ALA A 108 7.15 -7.45 -14.31
C ALA A 108 5.91 -8.25 -13.86
N GLY A 109 4.76 -8.01 -14.51
CA GLY A 109 3.46 -8.60 -14.17
C GLY A 109 2.54 -7.67 -13.37
N GLY A 110 3.09 -6.69 -12.66
CA GLY A 110 2.31 -5.72 -11.90
C GLY A 110 1.42 -4.85 -12.80
N ILE A 111 0.18 -4.61 -12.37
CA ILE A 111 -0.79 -3.80 -13.11
C ILE A 111 -0.95 -2.44 -12.44
N LEU A 112 -0.57 -1.37 -13.13
CA LEU A 112 -0.76 0.01 -12.69
C LEU A 112 -1.63 0.75 -13.70
N ARG A 113 -2.82 1.22 -13.30
CA ARG A 113 -3.76 1.89 -14.22
C ARG A 113 -4.43 3.12 -13.60
N GLY A 114 -4.23 4.28 -14.23
CA GLY A 114 -4.76 5.56 -13.77
C GLY A 114 -3.69 6.66 -13.76
N SER A 115 -3.82 7.62 -12.85
CA SER A 115 -2.97 8.81 -12.79
C SER A 115 -1.93 8.68 -11.68
N PHE A 116 -0.70 8.36 -12.06
CA PHE A 116 0.42 8.19 -11.12
C PHE A 116 1.49 9.23 -11.41
N GLY A 117 1.84 10.02 -10.39
CA GLY A 117 2.72 11.16 -10.55
C GLY A 117 3.71 11.28 -9.40
N ARG A 118 4.78 12.04 -9.64
CA ARG A 118 5.69 12.41 -8.55
C ARG A 118 4.97 13.34 -7.57
N ARG A 119 5.23 13.18 -6.28
CA ARG A 119 4.78 14.11 -5.24
C ARG A 119 5.59 15.41 -5.36
N ASP A 120 4.88 16.53 -5.22
CA ASP A 120 5.46 17.89 -5.20
C ASP A 120 6.12 18.19 -3.84
#